data_AF-A0A529P563-F1
#
_entry.id   AF-A0A529P563-F1
#
_cell.length_a   1.000
_cell.length_b   1.000
_cell.length_c   1.000
_cell.angle_alpha   90.00
_cell.angle_beta   90.00
_cell.angle_gamma   90.00
#
_symmetry.space_group_name_H-M   'P 1'
#
loop_
_entity.id
_entity.type
_entity.pdbx_description
1 polymer ?
#
loop_
_entity_poly.entity_id
_entity_poly.type
_entity_poly.pdbx_seq_one_letter_code
_entity_poly.pdbx_strand_id
1 'polypeptide(L)' 'MPHIIIDYSRGAGEHVAMDRLTLTVHRCVRDGGLVKPSAVRTLAREATYSCVGDEHVDHHFIQIIVRMAPGRT' A
#
# COMPACT_ATOMS: atom_id res chain seq x y z
N MET A 1 -16.38 2.90 0.29
CA MET A 1 -15.42 3.52 -0.66
C MET A 1 -14.04 3.03 -0.29
N PRO A 2 -13.32 2.27 -1.12
CA PRO A 2 -12.07 1.66 -0.72
C PRO A 2 -10.96 2.71 -0.63
N HIS A 3 -10.32 2.80 0.54
CA HIS A 3 -9.09 3.58 0.73
C HIS A 3 -7.94 2.61 0.89
N ILE A 4 -6.98 2.69 -0.02
CA ILE A 4 -5.76 1.88 -0.01
C ILE A 4 -4.61 2.76 0.47
N ILE A 5 -3.96 2.35 1.55
CA ILE A 5 -2.81 3.04 2.13
C ILE A 5 -1.63 2.08 2.06
N ILE A 6 -0.55 2.51 1.42
CA ILE A 6 0.72 1.79 1.34
C ILE A 6 1.74 2.56 2.16
N ASP A 7 2.10 2.01 3.33
CA ASP A 7 3.14 2.55 4.19
C ASP A 7 4.40 1.73 4.02
N TYR A 8 5.55 2.36 3.85
CA TYR A 8 6.82 1.65 3.69
C TYR A 8 7.93 2.33 4.48
N SER A 9 8.85 1.56 5.06
CA SER A 9 10.02 2.11 5.73
C SER A 9 10.88 2.91 4.76
N ARG A 10 11.59 3.90 5.29
CA ARG A 10 12.68 4.55 4.56
C ARG A 10 13.65 3.53 3.96
N GLY A 11 14.11 3.78 2.74
CA GLY A 11 15.02 2.90 1.99
C GLY A 11 14.31 1.76 1.24
N ALA A 12 13.08 1.40 1.59
CA ALA A 12 12.36 0.33 0.88
C ALA A 12 12.14 0.64 -0.61
N GLY A 13 12.05 1.93 -0.97
CA GLY A 13 11.93 2.40 -2.35
C GLY A 13 13.16 2.12 -3.23
N GLU A 14 14.32 1.82 -2.64
CA GLU A 14 15.54 1.44 -3.38
C GLU A 14 15.47 -0.02 -3.86
N HIS A 15 14.70 -0.85 -3.17
CA HIS A 15 14.54 -2.28 -3.47
C HIS A 15 13.24 -2.58 -4.21
N VAL A 16 12.22 -1.73 -4.04
CA VAL A 16 10.89 -1.94 -4.60
C VAL A 16 10.41 -0.68 -5.30
N ALA A 17 9.99 -0.83 -6.57
CA ALA A 17 9.41 0.24 -7.37
C ALA A 17 8.03 0.66 -6.81
N MET A 18 8.02 1.62 -5.88
CA MET A 18 6.82 2.05 -5.16
C MET A 18 5.74 2.63 -6.08
N ASP A 19 6.14 3.30 -7.16
CA ASP A 19 5.24 3.78 -8.21
C ASP A 19 4.48 2.62 -8.87
N ARG A 20 5.20 1.56 -9.26
CA ARG A 20 4.63 0.37 -9.90
C ARG A 20 3.78 -0.43 -8.93
N LEU A 21 4.24 -0.61 -7.69
CA LEU A 21 3.46 -1.26 -6.64
C LEU A 21 2.14 -0.52 -6.40
N THR A 22 2.19 0.79 -6.21
CA THR A 22 1.02 1.65 -5.99
C THR A 22 0.02 1.53 -7.14
N LEU A 23 0.50 1.65 -8.38
CA LEU A 23 -0.35 1.55 -9.57
C LEU A 23 -0.95 0.15 -9.73
N THR A 24 -0.18 -0.89 -9.45
CA THR A 24 -0.62 -2.29 -9.56
C THR A 24 -1.71 -2.58 -8.54
N VAL A 25 -1.49 -2.26 -7.27
CA VAL A 25 -2.48 -2.45 -6.20
C VAL A 25 -3.76 -1.66 -6.50
N HIS A 26 -3.63 -0.41 -6.96
CA HIS A 26 -4.78 0.39 -7.38
C HIS A 26 -5.60 -0.31 -8.48
N ARG A 27 -4.93 -0.78 -9.55
CA ARG A 27 -5.59 -1.45 -10.67
C ARG A 27 -6.24 -2.76 -10.25
N CYS A 28 -5.57 -3.57 -9.43
CA CYS A 28 -6.14 -4.82 -8.90
C CYS A 28 -7.47 -4.58 -8.18
N VAL A 29 -7.55 -3.57 -7.30
CA VAL A 29 -8.79 -3.26 -6.59
C VAL A 29 -9.84 -2.62 -7.50
N ARG A 30 -9.42 -1.72 -8.41
CA ARG A 30 -10.30 -1.05 -9.38
C ARG A 30 -10.96 -2.03 -10.35
N ASP A 31 -10.18 -2.98 -10.85
CA ASP A 31 -10.58 -3.90 -11.91
C ASP A 31 -11.18 -5.21 -11.35
N GLY A 32 -11.04 -5.46 -10.05
CA GLY A 32 -11.53 -6.66 -9.37
C GLY A 32 -13.06 -6.75 -9.20
N GLY A 33 -13.85 -5.83 -9.74
CA GLY A 33 -15.32 -5.91 -9.81
C GLY A 33 -16.08 -5.70 -8.48
N LEU A 34 -15.41 -5.69 -7.33
CA LEU A 34 -16.03 -5.55 -6.00
C LEU A 34 -16.42 -4.11 -5.63
N VAL A 35 -15.95 -3.13 -6.41
CA VAL A 35 -16.12 -1.69 -6.14
C VAL A 35 -16.30 -0.94 -7.45
N LYS A 36 -16.99 0.20 -7.39
CA LYS A 36 -17.03 1.13 -8.53
C LYS A 36 -15.60 1.62 -8.83
N PRO A 37 -15.11 1.53 -10.08
CA PRO A 37 -13.73 1.94 -10.42
C PRO A 37 -13.37 3.36 -9.97
N SER A 38 -14.28 4.33 -10.17
CA SER A 38 -14.09 5.72 -9.79
C SER A 38 -14.03 5.99 -8.28
N ALA A 39 -14.37 5.00 -7.46
CA ALA A 39 -14.37 5.13 -6.00
C ALA A 39 -13.04 4.74 -5.36
N VAL A 40 -12.11 4.13 -6.12
CA VAL A 40 -10.82 3.65 -5.61
C VAL A 40 -9.85 4.81 -5.41
N ARG A 41 -9.28 4.89 -4.21
CA ARG A 41 -8.21 5.84 -3.87
C ARG A 41 -7.04 5.07 -3.30
N THR A 42 -5.86 5.35 -3.82
CA THR A 42 -4.61 4.76 -3.37
C THR A 42 -3.61 5.86 -3.07
N LEU A 43 -2.97 5.79 -1.92
CA LEU A 43 -1.81 6.60 -1.60
C LEU A 43 -0.68 5.69 -1.11
N ALA A 44 0.55 6.10 -1.40
CA ALA A 44 1.74 5.51 -0.83
C ALA A 44 2.51 6.60 -0.10
N ARG A 45 2.97 6.31 1.13
CA ARG A 45 3.75 7.22 1.94
C ARG A 45 4.95 6.51 2.55
N GLU A 46 6.10 7.15 2.45
CA GLU A 46 7.29 6.71 3.16
C GLU A 46 7.14 7.06 4.64
N ALA A 47 7.39 6.08 5.50
CA ALA A 47 7.59 6.27 6.93
C ALA A 47 9.03 6.73 7.15
N THR A 48 9.26 8.05 7.07
CA THR A 48 10.58 8.68 7.22
C THR A 48 11.28 8.28 8.53
N TYR A 49 10.50 8.01 9.59
CA TYR A 49 10.97 7.48 10.85
C TYR A 49 10.26 6.14 11.13
N SER A 50 11.03 5.06 11.17
CA SER A 50 10.53 3.71 11.45
C SER A 50 11.67 2.80 11.93
N CYS A 51 11.38 1.86 12.82
CA CYS A 51 12.28 0.76 13.20
C CYS A 51 11.71 -0.57 12.68
N VAL A 52 12.57 -1.47 12.21
CA VAL A 52 12.16 -2.76 11.65
C VAL A 52 12.90 -3.87 12.38
N GLY A 53 12.15 -4.74 13.08
CA GLY A 53 12.73 -5.89 13.78
C GLY A 53 13.81 -5.47 14.79
N ASP A 54 14.99 -6.07 14.63
CA ASP A 54 16.22 -5.84 15.41
C ASP A 54 17.11 -4.71 14.85
N GLU A 55 16.56 -3.86 13.98
CA GLU A 55 17.21 -2.65 13.45
C GLU A 55 18.37 -2.90 12.47
N HIS A 56 18.49 -4.11 11.92
CA HIS A 56 19.43 -4.36 10.83
C HIS A 56 19.17 -3.43 9.63
N VAL A 57 20.24 -2.88 9.04
CA VAL A 57 20.16 -1.82 8.00
C VAL A 57 19.39 -2.24 6.74
N ASP A 58 19.47 -3.53 6.40
CA ASP A 58 18.79 -4.11 5.23
C ASP A 58 17.33 -4.50 5.52
N HIS A 59 16.84 -4.32 6.75
CA HIS A 59 15.46 -4.63 7.08
C HIS A 59 14.52 -3.52 6.62
N HIS A 60 13.57 -3.91 5.78
CA HIS A 60 12.54 -3.03 5.27
C HIS A 60 11.15 -3.65 5.45
N PHE A 61 10.14 -2.80 5.56
CA PHE A 61 8.75 -3.24 5.55
C PHE A 61 7.92 -2.47 4.52
N ILE A 62 6.86 -3.14 4.06
CA ILE A 62 5.77 -2.54 3.30
C ILE A 62 4.48 -3.06 3.92
N GLN A 63 3.62 -2.14 4.33
CA GLN A 63 2.29 -2.42 4.86
C GLN A 63 1.25 -1.88 3.88
N ILE A 64 0.27 -2.72 3.53
CA ILE A 64 -0.85 -2.33 2.68
C ILE A 64 -2.15 -2.50 3.47
N ILE A 65 -2.87 -1.40 3.69
CA ILE A 65 -4.18 -1.40 4.34
C ILE A 65 -5.25 -1.08 3.31
N VAL A 66 -6.26 -1.94 3.20
CA VAL A 66 -7.46 -1.70 2.38
C VAL A 66 -8.66 -1.50 3.29
N ARG A 67 -9.12 -0.25 3.44
CA ARG A 67 -10.31 0.07 4.23
C ARG A 67 -11.54 0.00 3.34
N MET A 68 -12.46 -0.92 3.64
CA MET A 68 -13.70 -1.13 2.86
C MET A 68 -14.93 -0.95 3.75
N ALA A 69 -16.07 -0.66 3.12
CA ALA A 69 -17.33 -0.62 3.86
C ALA A 69 -17.69 -2.05 4.33
N PRO A 70 -18.34 -2.20 5.50
CA PRO A 70 -18.81 -3.50 5.98
C PRO A 70 -19.91 -4.08 5.06
N GLY A 71 -20.27 -5.34 5.27
CA GLY A 71 -21.37 -6.01 4.56
C GLY A 71 -20.96 -6.80 3.32
N ARG A 72 -19.68 -7.20 3.22
CA ARG A 72 -19.19 -8.14 2.21
C ARG A 72 -18.88 -9.48 2.87
N THR A 73 -19.11 -10.57 2.13
CA THR A 73 -18.77 -11.97 2.47
C THR A 73 -17.48 -12.38 1.81
#